data_AF-M4C415-F1
#
_entry.id   AF-M4C415-F1
#
_cell.length_a   1.000
_cell.length_b   1.000
_cell.length_c   1.000
_cell.angle_alpha   90.00
_cell.angle_beta   90.00
_cell.angle_gamma   90.00
#
_symmetry.space_group_name_H-M   'P 1'
#
loop_
_entity.id
_entity.type
_entity.pdbx_description
1 polymer ?
#
loop_
_entity_poly.entity_id
_entity_poly.type
_entity_poly.pdbx_seq_one_letter_code
_entity_poly.pdbx_strand_id
1 'polypeptide(L)'
;MLGFPIWAIVGVAMSLATLLSTILAVVTIKLVQLERMKGAFQHLLTSQQGQLLLFQGMPGEESLSPSALSDRMKEFVLDSPSRKLVASLAIDFVGNATFVVPGLGELADLVWAPVSSKMVDLLYKDSSPRARYVAFLEEVLPFTDIIPTATLAW
;
A
#
# COMPACT_ATOMS: atom_id res chain seq x y z
N MET A 1 32.65 -18.94 26.45
CA MET A 1 31.93 -18.53 25.23
C MET A 1 30.91 -19.63 24.92
N LEU A 2 29.64 -19.42 25.26
CA LEU A 2 28.57 -20.39 25.00
C LEU A 2 28.27 -20.36 23.50
N GLY A 3 28.58 -21.44 22.78
CA GLY A 3 28.23 -21.58 21.36
C GLY A 3 26.71 -21.67 21.21
N PHE A 4 26.14 -20.83 20.34
CA PHE A 4 24.71 -20.86 20.06
C PHE A 4 24.33 -22.22 19.46
N PRO A 5 23.25 -22.88 19.91
CA PRO A 5 22.91 -24.22 19.47
C PRO A 5 22.52 -24.22 17.98
N ILE A 6 23.25 -24.98 17.16
CA ILE A 6 23.02 -25.11 15.70
C ILE A 6 21.56 -25.51 15.40
N TRP A 7 20.95 -26.32 16.27
CA TRP A 7 19.55 -26.73 16.17
C TRP A 7 18.56 -25.54 16.17
N ALA A 8 18.87 -24.45 16.85
CA ALA A 8 18.03 -23.25 16.84
C ALA A 8 18.08 -22.53 15.49
N ILE A 9 19.26 -22.44 14.86
CA ILE A 9 19.43 -21.84 13.52
C ILE A 9 18.69 -22.67 12.48
N VAL A 10 18.82 -24.00 12.55
CA VAL A 10 18.11 -24.93 11.64
C VAL A 10 16.59 -24.83 11.85
N GLY A 11 16.12 -24.74 13.08
CA GLY A 11 14.69 -24.59 13.40
C GLY A 11 14.09 -23.31 12.81
N VAL A 12 14.78 -22.18 12.94
CA VAL A 12 14.36 -20.90 12.34
C VAL A 12 14.39 -20.95 10.81
N ALA A 13 15.42 -21.55 10.21
CA ALA A 13 15.47 -21.71 8.75
C ALA A 13 14.31 -22.55 8.20
N MET A 14 13.94 -23.62 8.90
CA MET A 14 12.82 -24.49 8.51
C MET A 14 11.45 -23.80 8.66
N SER A 15 11.25 -22.97 9.69
CA SER A 15 10.00 -22.22 9.84
C SER A 15 9.85 -21.13 8.78
N LEU A 16 10.94 -20.43 8.43
CA LEU A 16 10.93 -19.46 7.33
C LEU A 16 10.64 -20.12 5.97
N ALA A 17 11.22 -21.30 5.71
CA ALA A 17 10.97 -22.03 4.47
C ALA A 17 9.50 -22.48 4.33
N THR A 18 8.89 -22.92 5.44
CA THR A 18 7.47 -23.32 5.44
C THR A 18 6.55 -22.10 5.27
N LEU A 19 6.85 -20.98 5.94
CA LEU A 19 6.12 -19.73 5.74
C LEU A 19 6.19 -19.26 4.29
N LEU A 20 7.39 -19.20 3.71
CA LEU A 20 7.58 -18.84 2.30
C LEU A 20 6.79 -19.76 1.37
N SER A 21 6.83 -21.07 1.61
CA SER A 21 6.06 -22.04 0.81
C SER A 21 4.55 -21.82 0.92
N THR A 22 4.03 -21.53 2.11
CA THR A 22 2.59 -21.25 2.28
C THR A 22 2.17 -19.95 1.62
N ILE A 23 3.00 -18.91 1.71
CA ILE A 23 2.75 -17.61 1.06
C ILE A 23 2.70 -17.79 -0.46
N LEU A 24 3.67 -18.49 -1.05
CA LEU A 24 3.70 -18.76 -2.49
C LEU A 24 2.46 -19.56 -2.94
N ALA A 25 2.00 -20.52 -2.14
CA ALA A 25 0.77 -21.26 -2.42
C ALA A 25 -0.49 -20.37 -2.38
N VAL A 26 -0.61 -19.48 -1.41
CA VAL A 26 -1.75 -18.55 -1.31
C VAL A 26 -1.76 -17.56 -2.48
N VAL A 27 -0.60 -17.01 -2.83
CA VAL A 27 -0.45 -16.09 -3.96
C VAL A 27 -0.86 -16.76 -5.27
N THR A 28 -0.38 -17.99 -5.53
CA THR A 28 -0.74 -18.73 -6.76
C THR A 28 -2.24 -19.02 -6.84
N ILE A 29 -2.88 -19.39 -5.73
CA ILE A 29 -4.34 -19.61 -5.69
C ILE A 29 -5.11 -18.31 -6.04
N LYS A 30 -4.69 -17.16 -5.49
CA LYS A 30 -5.32 -15.86 -5.78
C LYS A 30 -5.09 -15.42 -7.23
N LEU A 31 -3.92 -15.68 -7.80
CA LEU A 31 -3.63 -15.41 -9.21
C LEU A 31 -4.51 -16.26 -10.14
N VAL A 32 -4.70 -17.54 -9.83
CA VAL A 32 -5.58 -18.42 -10.61
C VAL A 32 -7.05 -17.98 -10.53
N GLN A 33 -7.51 -17.56 -9.34
CA GLN A 33 -8.85 -16.98 -9.19
C GLN A 33 -9.02 -15.70 -10.00
N LEU A 34 -7.98 -14.86 -10.06
CA LEU A 34 -7.97 -13.62 -10.83
C LEU A 34 -8.05 -13.90 -12.34
N GLU A 35 -7.33 -14.90 -12.85
CA GLU A 35 -7.43 -15.31 -14.25
C GLU A 35 -8.83 -15.81 -14.61
N ARG A 36 -9.47 -16.54 -13.69
CA ARG A 36 -10.83 -17.03 -13.88
C ARG A 36 -11.86 -15.89 -13.93
N MET A 37 -11.60 -14.80 -13.21
CA MET A 37 -12.41 -13.58 -13.26
C MET A 37 -12.20 -12.75 -14.53
N LYS A 38 -11.00 -12.79 -15.14
CA LYS A 38 -10.72 -12.07 -16.39
C LYS A 38 -11.68 -12.48 -17.50
N GLY A 39 -12.00 -13.78 -17.63
CA GLY A 39 -12.93 -14.26 -18.67
C GLY A 39 -14.34 -13.69 -18.54
N ALA A 40 -14.87 -13.58 -17.32
CA ALA A 40 -16.19 -12.99 -17.06
C ALA A 40 -16.19 -11.48 -17.32
N PHE A 41 -15.13 -10.77 -16.91
CA PHE A 41 -14.96 -9.35 -17.21
C PHE A 41 -14.82 -9.09 -18.70
N GLN A 42 -14.11 -9.94 -19.43
CA GLN A 42 -13.90 -9.77 -20.86
C GLN A 42 -15.20 -9.93 -21.64
N HIS A 43 -16.07 -10.85 -21.23
CA HIS A 43 -17.42 -10.96 -21.80
C HIS A 43 -18.28 -9.72 -21.47
N LEU A 44 -18.21 -9.22 -20.24
CA LEU A 44 -18.91 -8.00 -19.84
C LEU A 44 -18.45 -6.79 -20.68
N LEU A 45 -17.14 -6.58 -20.82
CA LEU A 45 -16.53 -5.46 -21.56
C LEU A 45 -16.82 -5.51 -23.07
N THR A 46 -16.97 -6.72 -23.62
CA THR A 46 -17.21 -6.92 -25.06
C THR A 46 -18.70 -6.89 -25.42
N SER A 47 -19.59 -7.15 -24.46
CA SER A 47 -21.03 -7.15 -24.66
C SER A 47 -21.59 -5.72 -24.83
N GLN A 48 -22.54 -5.53 -25.76
CA GLN A 48 -23.19 -4.23 -25.96
C GLN A 48 -23.91 -3.72 -24.70
N GLN A 49 -24.57 -4.61 -23.97
CA GLN A 49 -25.28 -4.28 -22.74
C GLN A 49 -24.32 -3.92 -21.60
N GLY A 50 -23.17 -4.59 -21.52
CA GLY A 50 -22.12 -4.27 -20.55
C GLY A 50 -21.46 -2.93 -20.83
N GLN A 51 -21.22 -2.60 -22.10
CA GLN A 51 -20.77 -1.25 -22.47
C GLN A 51 -21.81 -0.20 -22.10
N LEU A 52 -23.10 -0.45 -22.40
CA LEU A 52 -24.16 0.48 -22.05
C LEU A 52 -24.25 0.70 -20.52
N LEU A 53 -24.17 -0.35 -19.70
CA LEU A 53 -24.16 -0.23 -18.23
C LEU A 53 -22.89 0.44 -17.68
N LEU A 54 -21.73 0.22 -18.29
CA LEU A 54 -20.46 0.83 -17.86
C LEU A 54 -20.36 2.32 -18.23
N PHE A 55 -20.97 2.72 -19.36
CA PHE A 55 -20.90 4.09 -19.88
C PHE A 55 -22.15 4.94 -19.57
N GLN A 56 -23.23 4.33 -19.10
CA GLN A 56 -24.45 5.05 -18.70
C GLN A 56 -24.19 5.83 -17.41
N GLY A 57 -23.80 7.10 -17.56
CA GLY A 57 -23.47 8.00 -16.45
C GLY A 57 -21.98 8.25 -16.27
N MET A 58 -21.14 7.81 -17.21
CA MET A 58 -19.73 8.19 -17.19
C MET A 58 -19.62 9.70 -17.37
N PRO A 59 -19.03 10.42 -16.40
CA PRO A 59 -18.84 11.85 -16.56
C PRO A 59 -17.83 12.07 -17.70
N GLY A 60 -18.00 13.14 -18.49
CA GLY A 60 -17.24 13.36 -19.74
C GLY A 60 -15.72 13.24 -19.54
N GLU A 61 -14.96 12.97 -20.60
CA GLU A 61 -13.52 12.64 -20.57
C GLU A 61 -12.67 13.57 -19.67
N GLU A 62 -13.07 14.83 -19.53
CA GLU A 62 -12.51 15.83 -18.61
C GLU A 62 -12.57 15.44 -17.12
N SER A 63 -13.64 14.78 -16.69
CA SER A 63 -13.88 14.36 -15.31
C SER A 63 -13.13 13.07 -14.90
N LEU A 64 -12.72 12.26 -15.88
CA LEU A 64 -11.89 11.06 -15.70
C LEU A 64 -10.42 11.35 -15.99
N SER A 65 -10.08 12.60 -16.30
CA SER A 65 -8.69 13.04 -16.36
C SER A 65 -7.97 12.66 -15.05
N PRO A 66 -6.76 12.09 -15.12
CA PRO A 66 -6.01 11.66 -13.94
C PRO A 66 -5.86 12.77 -12.88
N SER A 67 -5.80 14.04 -13.29
CA SER A 67 -5.76 15.18 -12.38
C SER A 67 -7.09 15.42 -11.68
N ALA A 68 -8.21 15.40 -12.41
CA ALA A 68 -9.55 15.61 -11.87
C ALA A 68 -9.95 14.48 -10.89
N LEU A 69 -9.57 13.24 -11.21
CA LEU A 69 -9.77 12.10 -10.32
C LEU A 69 -8.97 12.23 -9.03
N SER A 70 -7.69 12.62 -9.14
CA SER A 70 -6.82 12.86 -7.99
C SER A 70 -7.40 13.95 -7.07
N ASP A 71 -7.91 15.03 -7.63
CA ASP A 71 -8.47 16.14 -6.85
C ASP A 71 -9.79 15.75 -6.17
N ARG A 72 -10.67 14.99 -6.85
CA ARG A 72 -11.87 14.41 -6.20
C ARG A 72 -11.51 13.42 -5.08
N MET A 73 -10.50 12.58 -5.29
CA MET A 73 -10.04 11.65 -4.26
C MET A 73 -9.50 12.39 -3.04
N LYS A 74 -8.71 13.46 -3.26
CA LYS A 74 -8.25 14.33 -2.17
C LYS A 74 -9.45 14.93 -1.44
N GLU A 75 -10.37 15.57 -2.15
CA GLU A 75 -11.55 16.20 -1.54
C GLU A 75 -12.37 15.21 -0.72
N PHE A 76 -12.63 14.02 -1.26
CA PHE A 76 -13.35 12.96 -0.55
C PHE A 76 -12.63 12.52 0.73
N VAL A 77 -11.32 12.31 0.69
CA VAL A 77 -10.54 11.89 1.87
C VAL A 77 -10.48 13.02 2.91
N LEU A 78 -10.26 14.26 2.48
CA LEU A 78 -10.12 15.43 3.35
C LEU A 78 -11.44 15.86 4.00
N ASP A 79 -12.59 15.57 3.39
CA ASP A 79 -13.92 16.01 3.83
C ASP A 79 -14.37 15.41 5.18
N SER A 80 -13.82 14.27 5.61
CA SER A 80 -14.15 13.73 6.94
C SER A 80 -12.90 13.36 7.75
N PRO A 81 -12.86 13.70 9.06
CA PRO A 81 -11.76 13.30 9.93
C PRO A 81 -11.55 11.78 9.95
N SER A 82 -12.61 10.98 9.96
CA SER A 82 -12.50 9.51 9.98
C SER A 82 -11.86 8.94 8.71
N ARG A 83 -12.16 9.50 7.53
CA ARG A 83 -11.52 9.05 6.27
C ARG A 83 -10.05 9.44 6.21
N LYS A 84 -9.71 10.64 6.69
CA LYS A 84 -8.30 11.04 6.89
C LYS A 84 -7.57 10.06 7.80
N LEU A 85 -8.16 9.69 8.94
CA LEU A 85 -7.55 8.74 9.88
C LEU A 85 -7.29 7.38 9.22
N VAL A 86 -8.28 6.85 8.49
CA VAL A 86 -8.13 5.57 7.78
C VAL A 86 -7.03 5.63 6.72
N ALA A 87 -6.94 6.75 5.98
CA ALA A 87 -5.85 6.96 5.01
C ALA A 87 -4.48 6.98 5.71
N SER A 88 -4.37 7.65 6.85
CA SER A 88 -3.13 7.72 7.64
C SER A 88 -2.71 6.37 8.21
N LEU A 89 -3.66 5.61 8.77
CA LEU A 89 -3.43 4.23 9.19
C LEU A 89 -2.94 3.34 8.04
N ALA A 90 -3.49 3.52 6.84
CA ALA A 90 -3.06 2.76 5.67
C ALA A 90 -1.64 3.13 5.23
N ILE A 91 -1.28 4.42 5.25
CA ILE A 91 0.07 4.88 4.92
C ILE A 91 1.08 4.29 5.89
N ASP A 92 0.86 4.46 7.20
CA ASP A 92 1.76 3.96 8.23
C ASP A 92 1.83 2.43 8.19
N PHE A 93 0.71 1.73 7.96
CA PHE A 93 0.72 0.27 7.85
C PHE A 93 1.56 -0.23 6.67
N VAL A 94 1.57 0.48 5.53
CA VAL A 94 2.38 0.11 4.38
C VAL A 94 3.86 0.37 4.62
N GLY A 95 4.24 1.47 5.27
CA GLY A 95 5.62 1.70 5.72
C GLY A 95 6.10 0.57 6.63
N ASN A 96 5.28 0.18 7.60
CA ASN A 96 5.60 -0.91 8.52
C ASN A 96 5.55 -2.31 7.88
N ALA A 97 4.90 -2.49 6.73
CA ALA A 97 4.83 -3.81 6.07
C ALA A 97 6.18 -4.23 5.47
N THR A 98 7.12 -3.31 5.37
CA THR A 98 8.45 -3.51 4.80
C THR A 98 9.35 -4.46 5.63
N PHE A 99 9.01 -4.74 6.90
CA PHE A 99 9.74 -5.69 7.76
C PHE A 99 9.64 -7.17 7.35
N VAL A 100 8.80 -7.53 6.36
CA VAL A 100 8.56 -8.94 6.00
C VAL A 100 9.78 -9.61 5.33
N VAL A 101 10.68 -8.83 4.70
CA VAL A 101 11.92 -9.36 4.10
C VAL A 101 13.12 -8.44 4.40
N PRO A 102 13.96 -8.76 5.40
CA PRO A 102 15.17 -8.00 5.70
C PRO A 102 16.06 -7.83 4.46
N GLY A 103 16.48 -6.60 4.15
CA GLY A 103 17.32 -6.24 2.99
C GLY A 103 16.59 -5.95 1.67
N LEU A 104 15.43 -6.58 1.40
CA LEU A 104 14.55 -6.20 0.28
C LEU A 104 13.66 -5.01 0.65
N GLY A 105 13.31 -4.93 1.94
CA GLY A 105 12.53 -3.84 2.47
C GLY A 105 13.23 -2.48 2.37
N GLU A 106 14.49 -2.41 2.79
CA GLU A 106 15.31 -1.19 2.72
C GLU A 106 15.44 -0.61 1.29
N LEU A 107 15.36 -1.47 0.25
CA LEU A 107 15.34 -1.04 -1.15
C LEU A 107 13.96 -0.52 -1.58
N ALA A 108 12.88 -1.08 -1.03
CA ALA A 108 11.54 -0.58 -1.23
C ALA A 108 11.36 0.80 -0.59
N ASP A 109 12.01 1.05 0.56
CA ASP A 109 11.98 2.33 1.26
C ASP A 109 12.56 3.48 0.44
N LEU A 110 13.53 3.21 -0.45
CA LEU A 110 14.05 4.23 -1.37
C LEU A 110 12.95 4.79 -2.30
N VAL A 111 11.98 3.95 -2.67
CA VAL A 111 10.83 4.33 -3.50
C VAL A 111 9.65 4.77 -2.63
N TRP A 112 9.44 4.10 -1.51
CA TRP A 112 8.31 4.35 -0.62
C TRP A 112 8.46 5.65 0.16
N ALA A 113 9.65 5.99 0.67
CA ALA A 113 9.88 7.24 1.39
C ALA A 113 9.44 8.52 0.62
N PRO A 114 9.80 8.74 -0.65
CA PRO A 114 9.30 9.90 -1.39
C PRO A 114 7.79 9.83 -1.67
N VAL A 115 7.22 8.63 -1.80
CA VAL A 115 5.77 8.42 -1.96
C VAL A 115 5.02 8.76 -0.68
N SER A 116 5.43 8.16 0.45
CA SER A 116 4.90 8.42 1.80
C SER A 116 4.99 9.90 2.15
N SER A 117 6.15 10.53 1.95
CA SER A 117 6.33 11.96 2.14
C SER A 117 5.34 12.80 1.34
N LYS A 118 5.09 12.45 0.07
CA LYS A 118 4.10 13.14 -0.76
C LYS A 118 2.66 12.90 -0.31
N MET A 119 2.31 11.70 0.10
CA MET A 119 0.97 11.39 0.61
C MET A 119 0.69 12.15 1.90
N VAL A 120 1.64 12.18 2.83
CA VAL A 120 1.56 12.95 4.09
C VAL A 120 1.51 14.45 3.81
N ASP A 121 2.31 14.97 2.87
CA ASP A 121 2.24 16.37 2.42
C ASP A 121 0.84 16.70 1.88
N LEU A 122 0.23 15.82 1.08
CA LEU A 122 -1.12 16.05 0.54
C LEU A 122 -2.21 16.05 1.62
N LEU A 123 -2.10 15.21 2.65
CA LEU A 123 -3.10 15.09 3.72
C LEU A 123 -3.01 16.22 4.74
N TYR A 124 -1.78 16.69 5.00
CA TYR A 124 -1.44 17.52 6.16
C TYR A 124 -0.70 18.81 5.82
N LYS A 125 -0.66 19.22 4.54
CA LYS A 125 -0.01 20.47 4.11
C LYS A 125 -0.37 21.67 4.98
N ASP A 126 -1.66 21.81 5.28
CA ASP A 126 -2.19 23.00 5.96
C ASP A 126 -2.15 22.87 7.49
N SER A 127 -2.24 21.66 8.05
CA SER A 127 -2.25 21.42 9.49
C SER A 127 -0.87 21.12 10.07
N SER A 128 -0.11 20.23 9.43
CA SER A 128 1.17 19.71 9.90
C SER A 128 2.20 19.65 8.76
N PRO A 129 2.63 20.80 8.20
CA PRO A 129 3.50 20.85 7.00
C PRO A 129 4.87 20.19 7.19
N ARG A 130 5.31 19.98 8.44
CA ARG A 130 6.58 19.31 8.77
C ARG A 130 6.47 17.79 8.78
N ALA A 131 5.26 17.22 8.88
CA ALA A 131 5.04 15.78 8.96
C ALA A 131 5.61 15.05 7.75
N ARG A 132 5.59 15.66 6.56
CA ARG A 132 6.19 15.08 5.33
C ARG A 132 7.69 14.83 5.43
N TYR A 133 8.43 15.64 6.19
CA TYR A 133 9.87 15.48 6.36
C TYR A 133 10.15 14.39 7.37
N VAL A 134 9.33 14.29 8.41
CA VAL A 134 9.41 13.22 9.41
C VAL A 134 9.08 11.88 8.74
N ALA A 135 8.00 11.82 7.95
CA ALA A 135 7.61 10.64 7.17
C ALA A 135 8.65 10.22 6.13
N PHE A 136 9.39 11.17 5.55
CA PHE A 136 10.51 10.82 4.67
C PHE A 136 11.70 10.26 5.44
N LEU A 137 12.06 10.91 6.55
CA LEU A 137 13.23 10.54 7.34
C LEU A 137 13.02 9.21 8.06
N GLU A 138 11.81 8.93 8.53
CA GLU A 138 11.53 7.68 9.24
C GLU A 138 11.65 6.46 8.32
N GLU A 139 11.22 6.59 7.05
CA GLU A 139 11.29 5.52 6.03
C GLU A 139 12.71 5.34 5.46
N VAL A 140 13.48 6.43 5.30
CA VAL A 140 14.87 6.34 4.78
C VAL A 140 15.84 5.78 5.82
N LEU A 141 15.56 6.01 7.10
CA LEU A 141 16.43 5.57 8.18
C LEU A 141 16.01 4.17 8.63
N PRO A 142 16.91 3.18 8.59
CA PRO A 142 16.57 1.86 9.09
C PRO A 142 16.22 1.95 10.58
N PHE A 143 15.25 1.14 11.01
CA PHE A 143 14.75 1.01 12.38
C PHE A 143 13.84 2.15 12.88
N THR A 144 13.56 3.17 12.09
CA THR A 144 12.64 4.27 12.49
C THR A 144 11.22 4.14 11.95
N ASP A 145 10.95 3.17 11.08
CA ASP A 145 9.64 2.86 10.47
C ASP A 145 8.55 2.44 11.49
N ILE A 146 8.84 2.41 12.78
CA ILE A 146 7.87 2.08 13.82
C ILE A 146 6.99 3.29 14.16
N ILE A 147 7.43 4.50 13.81
CA ILE A 147 6.74 5.74 14.15
C ILE A 147 5.58 5.94 13.17
N PRO A 148 4.32 5.97 13.64
CA PRO A 148 3.17 6.14 12.75
C PRO A 148 2.95 7.64 12.46
N THR A 149 3.83 8.27 11.66
CA THR A 149 3.82 9.73 11.47
C THR A 149 2.55 10.25 10.82
N ALA A 150 1.95 9.54 9.86
CA ALA A 150 0.70 10.00 9.26
C ALA A 150 -0.44 9.99 10.27
N THR A 151 -0.50 8.97 11.13
CA THR A 151 -1.51 8.84 12.19
C THR A 151 -1.30 9.88 13.30
N LEU A 152 -0.06 10.22 13.62
CA LEU A 152 0.25 11.30 14.59
C LEU A 152 -0.04 12.69 14.05
N ALA A 153 0.01 12.88 12.73
CA ALA A 153 -0.30 14.16 12.09
C ALA A 153 -1.82 14.43 11.95
N TRP A 154 -2.65 13.39 12.11
CA TRP A 154 -4.12 13.44 12.11
C TRP A 154 -4.68 14.24 13.28
#